data_AF-A0AAW4VW43-F1
#
_entry.id   AF-A0AAW4VW43-F1
#
_cell.length_a   1.000
_cell.length_b   1.000
_cell.length_c   1.000
_cell.angle_alpha   90.00
_cell.angle_beta   90.00
_cell.angle_gamma   90.00
#
_symmetry.space_group_name_H-M   'P 1'
#
loop_
_entity.id
_entity.type
_entity.pdbx_description
1 polymer ?
#
loop_
_entity_poly.entity_id
_entity_poly.type
_entity_poly.pdbx_seq_one_letter_code
_entity_poly.pdbx_strand_id
1 'polypeptide(L)'
;MSKNVVATIREDAPFVPAGRYYLFSEPAAWTLMPTDEGSGQLPLTLDKGTYTLTADAAPTEPDEMQGMLRVYKLRPIALTLTDSSGNHAALSVSYGADNLAVLQSWGFDCRSAGEPTDKPAETFTVAVKNGGGLLPKAKLEVWRDGDAMRFFRRDKGLYTGKGSLQSGELPVRSIRSVKAAGELRREAYQVHGTEGGLMTGRAIAIGSALALVFGLFGTLLLNIVGLVIGIVIGIIVGIQTSLQEGEPDRTEYREVDERSTAVEIDAPTGGAATLFFEPQAMESFAKLLTFEEMRGEARKTAPKADMIDQLERLAGLHEKGHLTDEEFEQAKARLLGKI
;
A
#
# COMPACT_ATOMS: atom_id res chain seq x y z
N MET A 1 -20.73 28.49 18.29
CA MET A 1 -20.38 28.99 16.94
C MET A 1 -20.70 27.89 15.93
N SER A 2 -21.29 28.25 14.79
CA SER A 2 -21.49 27.32 13.68
C SER A 2 -20.12 26.80 13.21
N LYS A 3 -19.99 25.48 12.98
CA LYS A 3 -18.76 24.92 12.43
C LYS A 3 -18.66 25.28 10.95
N ASN A 4 -17.44 25.51 10.46
CA ASN A 4 -17.19 25.88 9.07
C ASN A 4 -16.17 24.95 8.41
N VAL A 5 -16.08 25.06 7.09
CA VAL A 5 -14.94 24.55 6.31
C VAL A 5 -14.31 25.70 5.53
N VAL A 6 -13.02 25.57 5.23
CA VAL A 6 -12.36 26.51 4.32
C VAL A 6 -12.49 25.97 2.91
N ALA A 7 -13.28 26.66 2.09
CA ALA A 7 -13.49 26.36 0.69
C ALA A 7 -12.68 27.31 -0.20
N THR A 8 -12.14 26.78 -1.29
CA THR A 8 -11.45 27.56 -2.32
C THR A 8 -12.25 27.49 -3.61
N ILE A 9 -12.56 28.64 -4.18
CA ILE A 9 -13.19 28.81 -5.49
C ILE A 9 -12.11 29.35 -6.43
N ARG A 10 -11.79 28.59 -7.49
CA ARG A 10 -10.66 28.91 -8.37
C ARG A 10 -11.02 29.89 -9.49
N GLU A 11 -12.25 29.84 -9.95
CA GLU A 11 -12.75 30.61 -11.08
C GLU A 11 -14.03 31.33 -10.65
N ASP A 12 -14.23 32.54 -11.21
CA ASP A 12 -15.43 33.32 -10.92
C ASP A 12 -16.67 32.56 -11.42
N ALA A 13 -17.67 32.44 -10.56
CA ALA A 13 -19.01 32.05 -10.94
C ALA A 13 -19.91 33.30 -11.01
N PRO A 14 -21.02 33.28 -11.76
CA PRO A 14 -21.90 34.44 -11.93
C PRO A 14 -22.40 35.08 -10.62
N PHE A 15 -22.44 34.29 -9.54
CA PHE A 15 -22.98 34.69 -8.23
C PHE A 15 -21.95 34.61 -7.09
N VAL A 16 -20.72 34.13 -7.34
CA VAL A 16 -19.63 34.08 -6.35
C VAL A 16 -18.28 34.30 -7.02
N PRO A 17 -17.47 35.28 -6.58
CA PRO A 17 -16.14 35.48 -7.13
C PRO A 17 -15.14 34.41 -6.65
N ALA A 18 -14.08 34.19 -7.40
CA ALA A 18 -12.95 33.37 -7.02
C ALA A 18 -12.32 33.89 -5.71
N GLY A 19 -11.84 32.96 -4.89
CA GLY A 19 -11.29 33.31 -3.59
C GLY A 19 -11.30 32.16 -2.60
N ARG A 20 -10.89 32.47 -1.37
CA ARG A 20 -10.95 31.56 -0.22
C ARG A 20 -12.00 32.05 0.74
N TYR A 21 -12.87 31.14 1.17
CA TYR A 21 -14.02 31.46 2.00
C TYR A 21 -14.11 30.48 3.17
N TYR A 22 -14.51 30.99 4.33
CA TYR A 22 -15.17 30.17 5.34
C TYR A 22 -16.60 29.92 4.86
N LEU A 23 -16.91 28.65 4.59
CA LEU A 23 -18.25 28.21 4.24
C LEU A 23 -18.95 27.73 5.52
N PHE A 24 -20.15 28.26 5.76
CA PHE A 24 -21.03 27.88 6.86
C PHE A 24 -22.34 27.32 6.32
N SER A 25 -22.89 26.33 7.04
CA SER A 25 -24.24 25.82 6.83
C SER A 25 -25.15 26.35 7.94
N GLU A 26 -25.96 27.34 7.63
CA GLU A 26 -27.02 27.83 8.52
C GLU A 26 -28.35 27.14 8.17
N PRO A 27 -29.37 27.15 9.05
CA PRO A 27 -30.62 26.46 8.79
C PRO A 27 -31.28 26.85 7.46
N ALA A 28 -31.26 28.14 7.10
CA ALA A 28 -31.91 28.67 5.91
C ALA A 28 -30.95 29.02 4.75
N ALA A 29 -29.65 29.12 5.01
CA ALA A 29 -28.70 29.65 4.04
C ALA A 29 -27.32 28.97 4.09
N TRP A 30 -26.59 29.10 2.98
CA TRP A 30 -25.15 28.93 2.91
C TRP A 30 -24.49 30.30 3.04
N THR A 31 -23.56 30.46 3.97
CA THR A 31 -22.83 31.72 4.16
C THR A 31 -21.37 31.52 3.75
N LEU A 32 -20.90 32.34 2.80
CA LEU A 32 -19.51 32.41 2.36
C LEU A 32 -18.89 33.69 2.90
N MET A 33 -18.02 33.56 3.89
CA MET A 33 -17.28 34.68 4.47
C MET A 33 -15.85 34.67 3.93
N PRO A 34 -15.39 35.72 3.22
CA PRO A 34 -14.02 35.79 2.72
C PRO A 34 -13.01 35.59 3.85
N THR A 35 -11.94 34.83 3.59
CA THR A 35 -10.89 34.62 4.61
C THR A 35 -9.91 35.77 4.70
N ASP A 36 -9.85 36.62 3.67
CA ASP A 36 -8.97 37.78 3.62
C ASP A 36 -9.73 39.04 4.07
N GLU A 37 -9.47 39.45 5.31
CA GLU A 37 -10.06 40.63 5.95
C GLU A 37 -9.73 41.95 5.21
N GLY A 38 -8.71 41.96 4.35
CA GLY A 38 -8.30 43.14 3.56
C GLY A 38 -8.87 43.21 2.14
N SER A 39 -9.58 42.18 1.68
CA SER A 39 -10.03 42.04 0.28
C SER A 39 -11.17 42.99 -0.11
N GLY A 40 -11.87 43.59 0.86
CA GLY A 40 -13.08 44.39 0.61
C GLY A 40 -14.29 43.57 0.13
N GLN A 41 -14.14 42.24 0.00
CA GLN A 41 -15.24 41.35 -0.33
C GLN A 41 -16.20 41.25 0.87
N LEU A 42 -17.49 41.43 0.59
CA LEU A 42 -18.54 41.27 1.61
C LEU A 42 -18.91 39.78 1.74
N PRO A 43 -19.37 39.34 2.93
CA PRO A 43 -19.96 38.03 3.10
C PRO A 43 -21.15 37.84 2.13
N LEU A 44 -21.23 36.65 1.54
CA LEU A 44 -22.34 36.26 0.66
C LEU A 44 -23.24 35.28 1.42
N THR A 45 -24.54 35.58 1.46
CA THR A 45 -25.56 34.70 2.06
C THR A 45 -26.47 34.20 0.95
N LEU A 46 -26.52 32.88 0.78
CA LEU A 46 -27.18 32.20 -0.32
C LEU A 46 -28.30 31.31 0.23
N ASP A 47 -29.55 31.61 -0.12
CA ASP A 47 -30.73 30.90 0.36
C ASP A 47 -30.76 29.44 -0.10
N LYS A 48 -31.01 28.49 0.82
CA LYS A 48 -31.03 27.04 0.53
C LYS A 48 -32.21 26.61 -0.36
N GLY A 49 -33.26 27.42 -0.48
CA GLY A 49 -34.35 27.19 -1.45
C GLY A 49 -33.95 27.54 -2.88
N THR A 50 -32.93 28.38 -3.05
CA THR A 50 -32.46 28.87 -4.35
C THR A 50 -31.11 28.27 -4.76
N TYR A 51 -30.29 27.90 -3.77
CA TYR A 51 -28.93 27.39 -3.97
C TYR A 51 -28.75 26.02 -3.32
N THR A 52 -28.31 25.07 -4.13
CA THR A 52 -28.06 23.71 -3.67
C THR A 52 -26.56 23.46 -3.62
N LEU A 53 -26.07 22.99 -2.47
CA LEU A 53 -24.70 22.51 -2.33
C LEU A 53 -24.71 20.99 -2.42
N THR A 54 -23.86 20.44 -3.28
CA THR A 54 -23.67 18.99 -3.44
C THR A 54 -22.20 18.65 -3.26
N ALA A 55 -21.93 17.43 -2.79
CA ALA A 55 -20.58 16.88 -2.75
C ALA A 55 -20.41 15.92 -3.92
N ASP A 56 -19.31 16.08 -4.66
CA ASP A 56 -19.02 15.21 -5.79
C ASP A 56 -18.59 13.83 -5.26
N ALA A 57 -19.03 12.78 -5.94
CA ALA A 57 -18.64 11.42 -5.58
C ALA A 57 -17.13 11.24 -5.70
N ALA A 58 -16.52 10.61 -4.69
CA ALA A 58 -15.12 10.24 -4.77
C ALA A 58 -14.92 9.23 -5.91
N PRO A 59 -13.81 9.32 -6.67
CA PRO A 59 -13.47 8.32 -7.68
C PRO A 59 -13.37 6.93 -7.04
N THR A 60 -14.08 5.96 -7.60
CA THR A 60 -14.11 4.58 -7.09
C THR A 60 -12.94 3.74 -7.59
N GLU A 61 -12.32 4.15 -8.70
CA GLU A 61 -11.16 3.47 -9.27
C GLU A 61 -9.86 3.90 -8.57
N PRO A 62 -8.93 2.98 -8.31
CA PRO A 62 -7.64 3.32 -7.75
C PRO A 62 -6.78 4.11 -8.75
N ASP A 63 -5.96 5.04 -8.23
CA ASP A 63 -4.98 5.78 -9.03
C ASP A 63 -3.81 4.89 -9.49
N GLU A 64 -3.47 3.88 -8.70
CA GLU A 64 -2.35 2.97 -8.94
C GLU A 64 -2.57 1.63 -8.22
N MET A 65 -1.96 0.58 -8.75
CA MET A 65 -1.83 -0.72 -8.09
C MET A 65 -0.39 -0.92 -7.62
N GLN A 66 -0.19 -1.11 -6.32
CA GLN A 66 1.11 -1.46 -5.73
C GLN A 66 1.06 -2.90 -5.20
N GLY A 67 1.41 -3.85 -6.07
CA GLY A 67 1.21 -5.26 -5.79
C GLY A 67 -0.27 -5.56 -5.63
N MET A 68 -0.68 -6.02 -4.44
CA MET A 68 -2.11 -6.23 -4.11
C MET A 68 -2.80 -5.01 -3.49
N LEU A 69 -2.07 -3.93 -3.20
CA LEU A 69 -2.65 -2.72 -2.62
C LEU A 69 -3.17 -1.79 -3.72
N ARG A 70 -4.43 -1.38 -3.60
CA ARG A 70 -5.05 -0.28 -4.33
C ARG A 70 -4.63 1.04 -3.70
N VAL A 71 -4.07 1.94 -4.49
CA VAL A 71 -3.60 3.25 -4.03
C VAL A 71 -4.57 4.33 -4.51
N TYR A 72 -5.12 5.10 -3.58
CA TYR A 72 -5.99 6.24 -3.82
C TYR A 72 -5.29 7.51 -3.36
N LYS A 73 -5.00 8.43 -4.27
CA LYS A 73 -4.40 9.72 -3.94
C LYS A 73 -5.45 10.56 -3.22
N LEU A 74 -5.06 11.15 -2.08
CA LEU A 74 -5.95 12.07 -1.37
C LEU A 74 -6.06 13.36 -2.18
N ARG A 75 -7.28 13.63 -2.64
CA ARG A 75 -7.65 14.84 -3.36
C ARG A 75 -8.48 15.73 -2.45
N PRO A 76 -8.47 17.05 -2.65
CA PRO A 76 -9.46 17.92 -2.03
C PRO A 76 -10.88 17.42 -2.31
N ILE A 77 -11.76 17.62 -1.34
CA ILE A 77 -13.19 17.35 -1.48
C ILE A 77 -13.75 18.39 -2.44
N ALA A 78 -14.31 17.92 -3.55
CA ALA A 78 -15.00 18.76 -4.51
C ALA A 78 -16.46 18.93 -4.09
N LEU A 79 -16.90 20.17 -3.98
CA LEU A 79 -18.30 20.52 -3.76
C LEU A 79 -18.77 21.41 -4.92
N THR A 80 -20.02 21.22 -5.31
CA THR A 80 -20.65 22.01 -6.37
C THR A 80 -21.82 22.78 -5.79
N LEU A 81 -21.75 24.11 -5.90
CA LEU A 81 -22.84 25.01 -5.52
C LEU A 81 -23.59 25.45 -6.77
N THR A 82 -24.88 25.15 -6.85
CA THR A 82 -25.70 25.40 -8.04
C THR A 82 -26.83 26.37 -7.71
N ASP A 83 -27.06 27.36 -8.56
CA ASP A 83 -28.17 28.29 -8.46
C ASP A 83 -29.46 27.77 -9.15
N SER A 84 -30.58 28.47 -8.95
CA SER A 84 -31.87 28.13 -9.57
C SER A 84 -31.88 28.21 -11.10
N SER A 85 -30.92 28.88 -11.71
CA SER A 85 -30.77 29.01 -13.16
C SER A 85 -29.86 27.92 -13.76
N GLY A 86 -29.26 27.06 -12.93
CA GLY A 86 -28.34 26.01 -13.33
C GLY A 86 -26.87 26.44 -13.46
N ASN A 87 -26.53 27.68 -13.08
CA ASN A 87 -25.13 28.10 -12.98
C ASN A 87 -24.49 27.40 -11.78
N HIS A 88 -23.21 27.06 -11.89
CA HIS A 88 -22.48 26.36 -10.83
C HIS A 88 -21.17 27.07 -10.48
N ALA A 89 -20.82 27.00 -9.20
CA ALA A 89 -19.51 27.32 -8.68
C ALA A 89 -18.85 26.03 -8.16
N ALA A 90 -17.60 25.79 -8.55
CA ALA A 90 -16.81 24.67 -8.06
C ALA A 90 -15.99 25.08 -6.83
N LEU A 91 -16.21 24.38 -5.72
CA LEU A 91 -15.54 24.61 -4.45
C LEU A 91 -14.61 23.43 -4.15
N SER A 92 -13.42 23.72 -3.66
CA SER A 92 -12.44 22.74 -3.22
C SER A 92 -12.17 22.92 -1.73
N VAL A 93 -12.41 21.88 -0.93
CA VAL A 93 -12.14 21.82 0.51
C VAL A 93 -11.01 20.84 0.77
N SER A 94 -10.04 21.19 1.62
CA SER A 94 -8.93 20.27 1.93
C SER A 94 -9.44 18.99 2.61
N TYR A 95 -8.87 17.85 2.22
CA TYR A 95 -9.22 16.56 2.83
C TYR A 95 -8.54 16.42 4.20
N GLY A 96 -9.32 16.54 5.27
CA GLY A 96 -8.84 16.45 6.65
C GLY A 96 -9.96 16.04 7.60
N ALA A 97 -9.59 15.45 8.74
CA ALA A 97 -10.55 14.89 9.70
C ALA A 97 -11.56 15.93 10.20
N ASP A 98 -11.10 17.16 10.48
CA ASP A 98 -11.97 18.24 10.95
C ASP A 98 -12.99 18.65 9.86
N ASN A 99 -12.53 18.87 8.63
CA ASN A 99 -13.42 19.22 7.51
C ASN A 99 -14.41 18.11 7.21
N LEU A 100 -13.99 16.84 7.24
CA LEU A 100 -14.86 15.69 7.06
C LEU A 100 -15.94 15.64 8.14
N ALA A 101 -15.58 15.84 9.41
CA ALA A 101 -16.55 15.85 10.50
C ALA A 101 -17.58 16.99 10.36
N VAL A 102 -17.16 18.16 9.87
CA VAL A 102 -18.08 19.28 9.60
C VAL A 102 -19.02 18.96 8.43
N LEU A 103 -18.48 18.50 7.30
CA LEU A 103 -19.29 18.15 6.12
C LEU A 103 -20.26 17.00 6.41
N GLN A 104 -19.84 16.00 7.18
CA GLN A 104 -20.69 14.91 7.65
C GLN A 104 -21.84 15.43 8.53
N SER A 105 -21.59 16.43 9.39
CA SER A 105 -22.65 17.06 10.18
C SER A 105 -23.66 17.83 9.33
N TRP A 106 -23.30 18.18 8.10
CA TRP A 106 -24.21 18.78 7.12
C TRP A 106 -24.91 17.74 6.24
N GLY A 107 -24.63 16.44 6.44
CA GLY A 107 -25.24 15.34 5.70
C GLY A 107 -24.45 14.89 4.46
N PHE A 108 -23.23 15.38 4.23
CA PHE A 108 -22.40 14.96 3.11
C PHE A 108 -21.47 13.80 3.48
N ASP A 109 -21.51 12.71 2.71
CA ASP A 109 -20.53 11.62 2.82
C ASP A 109 -19.36 11.87 1.84
N CYS A 110 -18.36 12.63 2.30
CA CYS A 110 -17.20 13.03 1.49
C CYS A 110 -15.99 12.11 1.67
N ARG A 111 -16.19 10.87 2.13
CA ARG A 111 -15.08 9.91 2.33
C ARG A 111 -14.43 9.55 1.00
N SER A 112 -13.11 9.41 1.02
CA SER A 112 -12.33 8.91 -0.11
C SER A 112 -12.59 7.41 -0.31
N ALA A 113 -12.64 6.93 -1.55
CA ALA A 113 -12.91 5.53 -1.88
C ALA A 113 -11.92 4.52 -1.26
N GLY A 114 -10.72 4.96 -0.88
CA GLY A 114 -9.74 4.11 -0.18
C GLY A 114 -9.97 4.00 1.33
N GLU A 115 -10.93 4.73 1.90
CA GLU A 115 -11.16 4.75 3.34
C GLU A 115 -12.09 3.60 3.77
N PRO A 116 -11.71 2.77 4.75
CA PRO A 116 -12.54 1.65 5.17
C PRO A 116 -13.83 2.15 5.83
N THR A 117 -14.98 1.68 5.34
CA THR A 117 -16.30 1.99 5.90
C THR A 117 -16.57 1.27 7.22
N ASP A 118 -16.12 0.01 7.30
CA ASP A 118 -16.42 -0.91 8.40
C ASP A 118 -15.16 -1.30 9.16
N LYS A 119 -14.33 -0.30 9.48
CA LYS A 119 -13.11 -0.54 10.27
C LYS A 119 -13.50 -0.93 11.70
N PRO A 120 -13.05 -2.08 12.22
CA PRO A 120 -13.29 -2.46 13.61
C PRO A 120 -12.54 -1.53 14.58
N ALA A 121 -13.02 -1.48 15.82
CA ALA A 121 -12.38 -0.69 16.88
C ALA A 121 -10.96 -1.21 17.23
N GLU A 122 -10.74 -2.51 17.10
CA GLU A 122 -9.44 -3.14 17.30
C GLU A 122 -8.78 -3.45 15.96
N THR A 123 -7.62 -2.84 15.72
CA THR A 123 -6.77 -3.10 14.55
C THR A 123 -5.32 -3.24 15.00
N PHE A 124 -4.56 -4.07 14.30
CA PHE A 124 -3.15 -4.30 14.58
C PHE A 124 -2.26 -3.56 13.60
N THR A 125 -1.02 -3.24 14.00
CA THR A 125 -0.03 -2.67 13.08
C THR A 125 1.07 -3.70 12.82
N VAL A 126 1.28 -4.04 11.55
CA VAL A 126 2.38 -4.94 11.13
C VAL A 126 3.36 -4.17 10.25
N ALA A 127 4.65 -4.38 10.48
CA ALA A 127 5.70 -3.81 9.65
C ALA A 127 6.21 -4.83 8.64
N VAL A 128 6.17 -4.49 7.36
CA VAL A 128 6.64 -5.35 6.26
C VAL A 128 8.15 -5.18 6.13
N LYS A 129 8.92 -6.26 6.30
CA LYS A 129 10.36 -6.32 5.99
C LYS A 129 10.61 -6.53 4.50
N ASN A 130 9.91 -7.48 3.89
CA ASN A 130 9.91 -7.78 2.46
C ASN A 130 8.55 -8.31 2.04
N GLY A 131 7.83 -7.58 1.18
CA GLY A 131 6.48 -7.96 0.75
C GLY A 131 6.43 -8.79 -0.53
N GLY A 132 7.54 -9.35 -1.01
CA GLY A 132 7.54 -10.29 -2.14
C GLY A 132 6.96 -9.74 -3.45
N GLY A 133 7.02 -8.42 -3.65
CA GLY A 133 6.38 -7.72 -4.78
C GLY A 133 4.86 -7.49 -4.64
N LEU A 134 4.23 -8.05 -3.61
CA LEU A 134 2.79 -7.93 -3.35
C LEU A 134 2.46 -6.82 -2.34
N LEU A 135 3.34 -6.59 -1.37
CA LEU A 135 3.19 -5.51 -0.38
C LEU A 135 4.41 -4.57 -0.39
N PRO A 136 4.22 -3.27 -0.20
CA PRO A 136 5.33 -2.34 -0.02
C PRO A 136 6.01 -2.53 1.33
N LYS A 137 7.30 -2.17 1.40
CA LYS A 137 8.03 -2.09 2.68
C LYS A 137 7.52 -0.90 3.50
N ALA A 138 6.53 -1.15 4.34
CA ALA A 138 5.85 -0.12 5.13
C ALA A 138 5.22 -0.71 6.40
N LYS A 139 4.71 0.16 7.28
CA LYS A 139 3.78 -0.23 8.34
C LYS A 139 2.37 -0.20 7.80
N LEU A 140 1.64 -1.28 8.00
CA LEU A 140 0.26 -1.47 7.56
C LEU A 140 -0.60 -1.73 8.79
N GLU A 141 -1.76 -1.08 8.84
CA GLU A 141 -2.84 -1.46 9.72
C GLU A 141 -3.54 -2.69 9.15
N VAL A 142 -3.84 -3.65 10.02
CA VAL A 142 -4.38 -4.96 9.62
C VAL A 142 -5.48 -5.37 10.56
N TRP A 143 -6.56 -5.88 9.99
CA TRP A 143 -7.67 -6.50 10.70
C TRP A 143 -8.31 -7.58 9.84
N ARG A 144 -9.17 -8.37 10.46
CA ARG A 144 -9.98 -9.37 9.78
C ARG A 144 -11.36 -8.80 9.48
N ASP A 145 -11.80 -9.02 8.25
CA ASP A 145 -13.18 -8.81 7.82
C ASP A 145 -13.68 -10.09 7.16
N GLY A 146 -14.52 -10.85 7.88
CA GLY A 146 -15.01 -12.16 7.44
C GLY A 146 -13.88 -13.15 7.13
N ASP A 147 -13.79 -13.58 5.87
CA ASP A 147 -12.78 -14.52 5.34
C ASP A 147 -11.58 -13.80 4.68
N ALA A 148 -11.41 -12.50 4.92
CA ALA A 148 -10.32 -11.71 4.37
C ALA A 148 -9.55 -10.96 5.46
N MET A 149 -8.24 -10.88 5.27
CA MET A 149 -7.36 -9.98 5.99
C MET A 149 -7.28 -8.67 5.21
N ARG A 150 -7.68 -7.56 5.83
CA ARG A 150 -7.55 -6.24 5.23
C ARG A 150 -6.23 -5.60 5.63
N PHE A 151 -5.57 -5.00 4.66
CA PHE A 151 -4.40 -4.16 4.84
C PHE A 151 -4.77 -2.73 4.50
N PHE A 152 -4.38 -1.80 5.37
CA PHE A 152 -4.62 -0.39 5.16
C PHE A 152 -3.42 0.44 5.58
N ARG A 153 -3.20 1.53 4.87
CA ARG A 153 -2.24 2.54 5.26
C ARG A 153 -2.69 3.90 4.76
N ARG A 154 -2.64 4.88 5.66
CA ARG A 154 -2.74 6.29 5.31
C ARG A 154 -1.33 6.88 5.28
N ASP A 155 -0.86 7.23 4.08
CA ASP A 155 0.33 8.05 3.94
C ASP A 155 -0.06 9.52 3.97
N LYS A 156 0.53 10.28 4.90
CA LYS A 156 0.24 11.71 5.06
C LYS A 156 1.11 12.58 4.14
N GLY A 157 2.12 12.03 3.47
CA GLY A 157 2.96 12.79 2.54
C GLY A 157 3.51 14.07 3.16
N LEU A 158 4.07 13.98 4.38
CA LEU A 158 4.42 15.12 5.26
C LEU A 158 5.21 16.25 4.56
N TYR A 159 6.02 15.93 3.55
CA TYR A 159 6.84 16.89 2.80
C TYR A 159 6.31 17.20 1.39
N THR A 160 5.43 16.35 0.85
CA THR A 160 4.93 16.47 -0.52
C THR A 160 3.55 17.10 -0.61
N GLY A 161 2.84 17.20 0.53
CA GLY A 161 1.44 17.63 0.59
C GLY A 161 0.48 16.69 -0.15
N LYS A 162 0.98 15.55 -0.63
CA LYS A 162 0.24 14.56 -1.44
C LYS A 162 0.12 13.29 -0.64
N GLY A 163 -0.90 13.23 0.21
CA GLY A 163 -1.24 12.02 0.94
C GLY A 163 -1.85 10.95 0.03
N SER A 164 -1.84 9.71 0.49
CA SER A 164 -2.54 8.60 -0.19
C SER A 164 -3.15 7.64 0.83
N LEU A 165 -4.22 6.97 0.42
CA LEU A 165 -4.78 5.82 1.10
C LEU A 165 -4.42 4.58 0.30
N GLN A 166 -3.89 3.57 0.98
CA GLN A 166 -3.59 2.29 0.40
C GLN A 166 -4.47 1.27 1.09
N SER A 167 -5.22 0.49 0.31
CA SER A 167 -6.06 -0.58 0.84
C SER A 167 -5.88 -1.84 0.01
N GLY A 168 -5.86 -3.00 0.66
CA GLY A 168 -5.77 -4.29 -0.01
C GLY A 168 -6.38 -5.37 0.84
N GLU A 169 -6.69 -6.49 0.19
CA GLU A 169 -7.34 -7.62 0.83
C GLU A 169 -6.58 -8.90 0.48
N LEU A 170 -6.41 -9.76 1.48
CA LEU A 170 -5.83 -11.08 1.34
C LEU A 170 -6.82 -12.10 1.88
N PRO A 171 -7.39 -12.96 1.02
CA PRO A 171 -8.27 -14.03 1.48
C PRO A 171 -7.55 -14.96 2.45
N VAL A 172 -8.17 -15.31 3.58
CA VAL A 172 -7.57 -16.20 4.59
C VAL A 172 -7.24 -17.56 3.97
N ARG A 173 -8.11 -18.06 3.08
CA ARG A 173 -7.87 -19.29 2.29
C ARG A 173 -6.61 -19.29 1.43
N SER A 174 -6.06 -18.12 1.09
CA SER A 174 -4.81 -18.03 0.33
C SER A 174 -3.58 -18.26 1.20
N ILE A 175 -3.73 -18.18 2.52
CA ILE A 175 -2.64 -18.38 3.47
C ILE A 175 -2.29 -19.86 3.51
N ARG A 176 -1.04 -20.17 3.15
CA ARG A 176 -0.47 -21.51 3.21
C ARG A 176 0.16 -21.80 4.56
N SER A 177 0.86 -20.80 5.12
CA SER A 177 1.42 -20.90 6.45
C SER A 177 1.77 -19.52 7.03
N VAL A 178 1.71 -19.40 8.35
CA VAL A 178 2.26 -18.31 9.13
C VAL A 178 3.25 -18.91 10.13
N LYS A 179 4.53 -18.55 10.04
CA LYS A 179 5.59 -19.12 10.88
C LYS A 179 6.66 -18.09 11.23
N ALA A 180 7.31 -18.29 12.38
CA ALA A 180 8.52 -17.55 12.70
C ALA A 180 9.65 -18.01 11.77
N ALA A 181 10.49 -17.07 11.31
CA ALA A 181 11.60 -17.34 10.41
C ALA A 181 12.80 -16.43 10.73
N GLY A 182 14.00 -16.85 10.33
CA GLY A 182 15.25 -16.12 10.59
C GLY A 182 15.83 -16.34 11.98
N GLU A 183 17.06 -15.88 12.19
CA GLU A 183 17.81 -16.04 13.44
C GLU A 183 18.32 -14.70 13.96
N LEU A 184 18.75 -14.66 15.22
CA LEU A 184 19.39 -13.48 15.79
C LEU A 184 20.90 -13.64 15.62
N ARG A 185 21.50 -12.86 14.72
CA ARG A 185 22.91 -12.98 14.37
C ARG A 185 23.72 -11.88 15.03
N ARG A 186 24.83 -12.22 15.67
CA ARG A 186 25.81 -11.26 16.17
C ARG A 186 26.92 -11.11 15.15
N GLU A 187 27.06 -9.92 14.60
CA GLU A 187 28.14 -9.58 13.68
C GLU A 187 29.12 -8.64 14.39
N ALA A 188 30.39 -9.04 14.44
CA ALA A 188 31.47 -8.19 14.91
C ALA A 188 31.93 -7.30 13.75
N TYR A 189 32.00 -5.99 13.96
CA TYR A 189 32.64 -5.07 13.04
C TYR A 189 33.78 -4.33 13.73
N GLN A 190 34.87 -4.16 12.99
CA GLN A 190 36.06 -3.45 13.46
C GLN A 190 35.93 -1.97 13.09
N VAL A 191 36.01 -1.10 14.09
CA VAL A 191 36.03 0.35 13.87
C VAL A 191 37.49 0.78 13.85
N HIS A 192 37.98 1.24 12.70
CA HIS A 192 39.27 1.90 12.62
C HIS A 192 39.11 3.35 13.07
N GLY A 193 39.85 3.73 14.12
CA GLY A 193 39.88 5.10 14.61
C GLY A 193 40.58 6.01 13.61
N THR A 194 39.90 7.06 13.16
CA THR A 194 40.57 8.28 12.68
C THR A 194 40.00 9.45 13.46
N GLU A 195 40.89 10.17 14.16
CA GLU A 195 40.61 11.49 14.69
C GLU A 195 40.06 12.39 13.59
N GLY A 196 38.87 12.94 13.81
CA GLY A 196 38.33 14.09 13.09
C GLY A 196 37.74 13.80 11.71
N GLY A 197 36.41 13.67 11.65
CA GLY A 197 35.63 13.98 10.44
C GLY A 197 34.63 12.91 10.03
N LEU A 198 33.35 13.29 9.94
CA LEU A 198 32.24 12.46 9.45
C LEU A 198 32.56 11.77 8.11
N MET A 199 32.44 10.43 8.08
CA MET A 199 32.10 9.69 6.87
C MET A 199 30.98 8.70 7.21
N THR A 200 29.75 9.14 6.93
CA THR A 200 28.52 8.37 7.09
C THR A 200 28.46 7.28 6.03
N GLY A 201 28.54 6.02 6.49
CA GLY A 201 27.94 4.81 5.94
C GLY A 201 27.77 4.70 4.42
N ARG A 202 28.80 4.16 3.74
CA ARG A 202 28.70 3.21 2.61
C ARG A 202 30.09 2.85 2.10
N ALA A 203 30.68 1.77 2.61
CA ALA A 203 31.68 0.97 1.90
C ALA A 203 32.17 -0.19 2.78
N ILE A 204 31.48 -1.32 2.78
CA ILE A 204 32.11 -2.64 2.58
C ILE A 204 31.10 -3.48 1.79
N ALA A 205 31.25 -3.46 0.47
CA ALA A 205 30.67 -4.44 -0.43
C ALA A 205 31.82 -5.32 -0.91
N ILE A 206 32.01 -6.49 -0.30
CA ILE A 206 32.86 -7.56 -0.83
C ILE A 206 32.15 -8.88 -0.46
N GLY A 207 31.72 -9.72 -1.39
CA GLY A 207 31.88 -9.66 -2.83
C GLY A 207 31.02 -10.70 -3.53
N SER A 208 30.54 -10.32 -4.72
CA SER A 208 30.18 -11.19 -5.85
C SER A 208 29.44 -10.36 -6.90
N ALA A 209 30.10 -9.36 -7.50
CA ALA A 209 29.50 -8.60 -8.62
C ALA A 209 30.48 -7.82 -9.53
N LEU A 210 31.78 -7.75 -9.22
CA LEU A 210 32.75 -6.98 -10.04
C LEU A 210 33.65 -7.86 -10.93
N ALA A 211 33.30 -9.14 -11.12
CA ALA A 211 33.95 -10.00 -12.11
C ALA A 211 33.34 -9.87 -13.52
N LEU A 212 32.15 -9.28 -13.67
CA LEU A 212 31.44 -9.25 -14.96
C LEU A 212 31.63 -7.95 -15.77
N VAL A 213 32.17 -6.87 -15.20
CA VAL A 213 32.27 -5.58 -15.93
C VAL A 213 33.63 -5.40 -16.62
N PHE A 214 34.73 -5.95 -16.09
CA PHE A 214 36.02 -5.94 -16.80
C PHE A 214 36.21 -7.13 -17.76
N GLY A 215 35.36 -8.15 -17.67
CA GLY A 215 35.36 -9.30 -18.59
C GLY A 215 34.85 -9.00 -20.01
N LEU A 216 34.18 -7.86 -20.22
CA LEU A 216 33.62 -7.52 -21.54
C LEU A 216 34.47 -6.54 -22.37
N PHE A 217 35.41 -5.80 -21.75
CA PHE A 217 36.28 -4.84 -22.46
C PHE A 217 37.68 -5.38 -22.77
N GLY A 218 38.11 -6.45 -22.11
CA GLY A 218 39.42 -7.08 -22.36
C GLY A 218 39.44 -8.13 -23.48
N THR A 219 38.29 -8.48 -24.07
CA THR A 219 38.22 -9.54 -25.09
C THR A 219 38.45 -9.05 -26.51
N LEU A 220 38.58 -7.74 -26.73
CA LEU A 220 38.70 -7.20 -28.08
C LEU A 220 40.13 -6.83 -28.54
N LEU A 221 41.15 -6.83 -27.67
CA LEU A 221 42.45 -6.27 -28.12
C LEU A 221 43.77 -6.94 -27.72
N LEU A 222 43.90 -7.85 -26.75
CA LEU A 222 45.19 -8.53 -26.61
C LEU A 222 45.10 -9.93 -26.00
N ASN A 223 45.82 -10.84 -26.66
CA ASN A 223 46.00 -12.27 -26.42
C ASN A 223 46.06 -12.71 -24.93
N ILE A 224 45.67 -13.98 -24.73
CA ILE A 224 45.59 -14.79 -23.50
C ILE A 224 46.76 -14.58 -22.49
N VAL A 225 47.92 -14.10 -22.93
CA VAL A 225 49.09 -13.80 -22.09
C VAL A 225 48.90 -12.57 -21.20
N GLY A 226 48.12 -11.56 -21.62
CA GLY A 226 47.87 -10.35 -20.82
C GLY A 226 46.95 -10.58 -19.61
N LEU A 227 46.04 -11.56 -19.71
CA LEU A 227 45.07 -11.90 -18.67
C LEU A 227 45.77 -12.49 -17.42
N VAL A 228 46.79 -13.32 -17.64
CA VAL A 228 47.49 -14.00 -16.54
C VAL A 228 48.43 -13.05 -15.79
N ILE A 229 49.12 -12.15 -16.51
CA ILE A 229 50.08 -11.21 -15.90
C ILE A 229 49.34 -10.13 -15.09
N GLY A 230 48.19 -9.63 -15.57
CA GLY A 230 47.38 -8.65 -14.84
C GLY A 230 46.78 -9.19 -13.53
N ILE A 231 46.35 -10.45 -13.52
CA ILE A 231 45.82 -11.11 -12.31
C ILE A 231 46.94 -11.30 -11.26
N VAL A 232 48.14 -11.71 -11.68
CA VAL A 232 49.24 -11.96 -10.74
C VAL A 232 49.79 -10.67 -10.12
N ILE A 233 49.93 -9.58 -10.89
CA ILE A 233 50.42 -8.29 -10.37
C ILE A 233 49.37 -7.63 -9.47
N GLY A 234 48.08 -7.72 -9.81
CA GLY A 234 46.99 -7.21 -8.98
C GLY A 234 46.87 -7.93 -7.62
N ILE A 235 47.14 -9.24 -7.59
CA ILE A 235 47.18 -10.02 -6.35
C ILE A 235 48.40 -9.64 -5.49
N ILE A 236 49.59 -9.48 -6.08
CA ILE A 236 50.82 -9.18 -5.32
C ILE A 236 50.80 -7.74 -4.75
N VAL A 237 50.33 -6.75 -5.52
CA VAL A 237 50.21 -5.36 -5.04
C VAL A 237 49.08 -5.24 -4.02
N GLY A 238 47.95 -5.93 -4.22
CA GLY A 238 46.86 -5.98 -3.26
C GLY A 238 47.26 -6.57 -1.90
N ILE A 239 48.08 -7.63 -1.91
CA ILE A 239 48.60 -8.28 -0.69
C ILE A 239 49.61 -7.40 0.06
N GLN A 240 50.46 -6.63 -0.63
CA GLN A 240 51.41 -5.74 0.04
C GLN A 240 50.75 -4.50 0.65
N THR A 241 49.67 -3.97 0.07
CA THR A 241 48.91 -2.86 0.67
C THR A 241 48.00 -3.28 1.83
N SER A 242 47.67 -4.58 1.95
CA SER A 242 46.88 -5.11 3.08
C SER A 242 47.71 -5.54 4.29
N LEU A 243 49.04 -5.49 4.23
CA LEU A 243 49.94 -5.88 5.33
C LEU A 243 50.40 -4.70 6.22
N GLN A 244 49.69 -3.57 6.16
CA GLN A 244 49.71 -2.57 7.23
C GLN A 244 48.35 -2.59 7.96
N GLU A 245 48.01 -3.75 8.51
CA GLU A 245 47.00 -3.83 9.57
C GLU A 245 47.61 -3.19 10.82
N GLY A 246 47.25 -1.93 11.07
CA GLY A 246 47.32 -1.39 12.43
C GLY A 246 46.45 -2.25 13.33
N GLU A 247 46.93 -2.55 14.53
CA GLU A 247 46.19 -3.30 15.53
C GLU A 247 44.82 -2.63 15.78
N PRO A 248 43.69 -3.35 15.65
CA PRO A 248 42.37 -2.73 15.67
C PRO A 248 42.06 -2.14 17.05
N ASP A 249 41.76 -0.84 17.09
CA ASP A 249 41.56 -0.07 18.34
C ASP A 249 40.30 -0.51 19.12
N ARG A 250 39.24 -0.97 18.42
CA ARG A 250 38.04 -1.53 19.08
C ARG A 250 37.20 -2.43 18.17
N THR A 251 36.79 -3.59 18.69
CA THR A 251 35.77 -4.45 18.08
C THR A 251 34.40 -4.13 18.69
N GLU A 252 33.43 -3.75 17.86
CA GLU A 252 32.04 -3.56 18.27
C GLU A 252 31.15 -4.68 17.70
N TYR A 253 30.12 -5.05 18.45
CA TYR A 253 29.18 -6.11 18.04
C TYR A 253 27.82 -5.47 17.70
N ARG A 254 27.32 -5.67 16.47
CA ARG A 254 25.88 -5.51 16.19
C ARG A 254 25.17 -6.79 16.49
N GLU A 255 24.01 -6.66 17.10
CA GLU A 255 22.94 -7.62 16.91
C GLU A 255 22.19 -7.27 15.62
N VAL A 256 22.26 -8.16 14.63
CA VAL A 256 21.43 -8.14 13.43
C VAL A 256 20.24 -9.07 13.70
N ASP A 257 19.08 -8.46 13.97
CA ASP A 257 17.83 -9.22 14.20
C ASP A 257 17.20 -9.61 12.85
N GLU A 258 17.58 -10.79 12.34
CA GLU A 258 17.03 -11.36 11.12
C GLU A 258 15.67 -12.05 11.35
N ARG A 259 15.21 -12.15 12.61
CA ARG A 259 13.92 -12.76 12.92
C ARG A 259 12.79 -12.03 12.20
N SER A 260 11.81 -12.79 11.75
CA SER A 260 10.68 -12.30 10.98
C SER A 260 9.49 -13.22 11.17
N THR A 261 8.31 -12.70 10.85
CA THR A 261 7.12 -13.52 10.65
C THR A 261 6.99 -13.75 9.15
N ALA A 262 7.13 -15.00 8.71
CA ALA A 262 6.94 -15.40 7.33
C ALA A 262 5.48 -15.83 7.13
N VAL A 263 4.80 -15.21 6.17
CA VAL A 263 3.46 -15.57 5.70
C VAL A 263 3.60 -16.07 4.27
N GLU A 264 3.39 -17.36 4.06
CA GLU A 264 3.36 -17.96 2.74
C GLU A 264 1.92 -17.94 2.22
N ILE A 265 1.74 -17.46 0.99
CA ILE A 265 0.42 -17.31 0.37
C ILE A 265 0.41 -17.84 -1.06
N ASP A 266 -0.78 -18.21 -1.54
CA ASP A 266 -1.07 -18.29 -2.97
C ASP A 266 -1.18 -16.86 -3.52
N ALA A 267 -0.26 -16.49 -4.42
CA ALA A 267 -0.24 -15.16 -4.99
C ALA A 267 -1.46 -14.94 -5.89
N PRO A 268 -2.07 -13.73 -5.90
CA PRO A 268 -3.21 -13.44 -6.77
C PRO A 268 -2.92 -13.63 -8.27
N THR A 269 -1.66 -13.44 -8.67
CA THR A 269 -1.16 -13.60 -10.04
C THR A 269 -0.84 -15.06 -10.41
N GLY A 270 -1.08 -16.00 -9.51
CA GLY A 270 -0.65 -17.40 -9.62
C GLY A 270 0.71 -17.66 -8.98
N GLY A 271 0.90 -18.87 -8.44
CA GLY A 271 2.13 -19.29 -7.76
C GLY A 271 2.12 -19.04 -6.25
N ALA A 272 3.29 -19.22 -5.63
CA ALA A 272 3.50 -19.02 -4.20
C ALA A 272 4.30 -17.73 -3.96
N ALA A 273 3.93 -16.96 -2.94
CA ALA A 273 4.72 -15.82 -2.47
C ALA A 273 4.96 -15.93 -0.97
N THR A 274 6.13 -15.47 -0.52
CA THR A 274 6.46 -15.38 0.90
C THR A 274 6.61 -13.92 1.29
N LEU A 275 5.80 -13.49 2.25
CA LEU A 275 5.83 -12.16 2.83
C LEU A 275 6.56 -12.23 4.17
N PHE A 276 7.53 -11.34 4.37
CA PHE A 276 8.27 -11.23 5.62
C PHE A 276 7.88 -9.96 6.35
N PHE A 277 7.41 -10.12 7.58
CA PHE A 277 7.08 -9.04 8.51
C PHE A 277 8.05 -9.01 9.68
N GLU A 278 8.03 -7.93 10.46
CA GLU A 278 8.75 -7.89 11.74
C GLU A 278 8.25 -8.99 12.71
N PRO A 279 9.09 -9.46 13.66
CA PRO A 279 8.73 -10.55 14.57
C PRO A 279 7.44 -10.31 15.36
N GLN A 280 7.16 -9.06 15.75
CA GLN A 280 5.97 -8.72 16.52
C GLN A 280 4.66 -8.95 15.75
N ALA A 281 4.73 -9.06 14.41
CA ALA A 281 3.56 -9.35 13.59
C ALA A 281 2.97 -10.73 13.88
N MET A 282 3.74 -11.69 14.40
CA MET A 282 3.26 -13.02 14.77
C MET A 282 2.11 -12.96 15.77
N GLU A 283 2.23 -12.13 16.82
CA GLU A 283 1.17 -11.98 17.82
C GLU A 283 -0.10 -11.38 17.19
N SER A 284 0.07 -10.43 16.26
CA SER A 284 -1.04 -9.83 15.54
C SER A 284 -1.77 -10.86 14.67
N PHE A 285 -1.02 -11.68 13.91
CA PHE A 285 -1.62 -12.74 13.10
C PHE A 285 -2.27 -13.83 13.96
N ALA A 286 -1.69 -14.19 15.11
CA ALA A 286 -2.28 -15.17 16.02
C ALA A 286 -3.59 -14.69 16.67
N LYS A 287 -3.81 -13.38 16.79
CA LYS A 287 -5.08 -12.79 17.24
C LYS A 287 -6.12 -12.72 16.12
N LEU A 288 -5.68 -12.57 14.87
CA LEU A 288 -6.55 -12.40 13.71
C LEU A 288 -6.93 -13.72 13.02
N LEU A 289 -6.09 -14.75 13.13
CA LEU A 289 -6.24 -16.04 12.46
C LEU A 289 -6.36 -17.16 13.49
N THR A 290 -7.14 -18.18 13.16
CA THR A 290 -7.15 -19.42 13.93
C THR A 290 -5.85 -20.18 13.71
N PHE A 291 -5.56 -21.11 14.63
CA PHE A 291 -4.38 -21.96 14.52
C PHE A 291 -4.37 -22.82 13.26
N GLU A 292 -5.53 -23.31 12.82
CA GLU A 292 -5.71 -24.08 11.60
C GLU A 292 -5.44 -23.25 10.35
N GLU A 293 -5.93 -22.00 10.33
CA GLU A 293 -5.69 -21.05 9.23
C GLU A 293 -4.21 -20.67 9.12
N MET A 294 -3.53 -20.45 10.25
CA MET A 294 -2.08 -20.24 10.26
C MET A 294 -1.29 -21.44 9.72
N ARG A 295 -1.86 -22.64 9.72
CA ARG A 295 -1.28 -23.85 9.11
C ARG A 295 -1.77 -24.10 7.68
N GLY A 296 -2.58 -23.20 7.13
CA GLY A 296 -3.18 -23.34 5.80
C GLY A 296 -4.21 -24.46 5.69
N GLU A 297 -4.81 -24.89 6.80
CA GLU A 297 -5.82 -25.96 6.78
C GLU A 297 -7.18 -25.47 6.28
N ALA A 298 -7.47 -24.17 6.38
CA ALA A 298 -8.64 -23.54 5.74
C ALA A 298 -8.66 -23.72 4.20
N ARG A 299 -7.51 -23.99 3.56
CA ARG A 299 -7.44 -24.36 2.15
C ARG A 299 -7.96 -25.78 1.87
N LYS A 300 -7.86 -26.68 2.85
CA LYS A 300 -8.17 -28.12 2.69
C LYS A 300 -9.65 -28.44 2.79
N THR A 301 -10.44 -27.56 3.43
CA THR A 301 -11.86 -27.79 3.75
C THR A 301 -12.85 -27.22 2.73
N ALA A 302 -12.39 -26.51 1.70
CA ALA A 302 -13.25 -26.02 0.62
C ALA A 302 -13.45 -27.09 -0.47
N PRO A 303 -14.65 -27.19 -1.09
CA PRO A 303 -14.79 -27.90 -2.35
C PRO A 303 -13.81 -27.26 -3.33
N LYS A 304 -12.88 -28.04 -3.87
CA LYS A 304 -11.87 -27.56 -4.82
C LYS A 304 -12.58 -26.71 -5.89
N ALA A 305 -12.03 -25.53 -6.20
CA ALA A 305 -12.44 -24.72 -7.34
C ALA A 305 -12.64 -25.55 -8.63
N ASP A 306 -11.89 -26.65 -8.76
CA ASP A 306 -12.03 -27.71 -9.77
C ASP A 306 -13.47 -28.27 -9.91
N MET A 307 -14.27 -28.34 -8.85
CA MET A 307 -15.64 -28.86 -8.91
C MET A 307 -16.64 -27.84 -9.47
N ILE A 308 -16.47 -26.55 -9.15
CA ILE A 308 -17.26 -25.46 -9.73
C ILE A 308 -16.87 -25.31 -11.22
N ASP A 309 -15.58 -25.34 -11.53
CA ASP A 309 -15.08 -25.33 -12.90
C ASP A 309 -15.55 -26.56 -13.70
N GLN A 310 -15.66 -27.73 -13.07
CA GLN A 310 -16.19 -28.95 -13.70
C GLN A 310 -17.70 -28.86 -13.96
N LEU A 311 -18.47 -28.25 -13.06
CA LEU A 311 -19.90 -27.99 -13.24
C LEU A 311 -20.14 -26.95 -14.35
N GLU A 312 -19.34 -25.90 -14.42
CA GLU A 312 -19.41 -24.90 -15.50
C GLU A 312 -19.05 -25.50 -16.87
N ARG A 313 -18.02 -26.36 -16.94
CA ARG A 313 -17.69 -27.09 -18.18
C ARG A 313 -18.80 -28.05 -18.60
N LEU A 314 -19.43 -28.73 -17.64
CA LEU A 314 -20.57 -29.62 -17.91
C LEU A 314 -21.78 -28.85 -18.44
N ALA A 315 -22.09 -27.71 -17.82
CA ALA A 315 -23.16 -26.82 -18.29
C ALA A 315 -22.86 -26.30 -19.71
N GLY A 316 -21.62 -25.87 -19.96
CA GLY A 316 -21.21 -25.41 -21.29
C GLY A 316 -21.18 -26.50 -22.37
N LEU A 317 -21.05 -27.79 -22.01
CA LEU A 317 -21.15 -28.91 -22.95
C LEU A 317 -22.61 -29.29 -23.24
N HIS A 318 -23.49 -29.15 -22.26
CA HIS A 318 -24.94 -29.32 -22.41
C HIS A 318 -25.54 -28.22 -23.31
N GLU A 319 -25.21 -26.95 -23.06
CA GLU A 319 -25.68 -25.82 -23.88
C GLU A 319 -25.22 -25.91 -25.35
N LYS A 320 -24.07 -26.55 -25.61
CA LYS A 320 -23.55 -26.78 -26.97
C LYS A 320 -24.14 -28.03 -27.65
N GLY A 321 -25.06 -28.74 -26.98
CA GLY A 321 -25.71 -29.93 -27.49
C GLY A 321 -24.80 -31.17 -27.57
N HIS A 322 -23.66 -31.15 -26.86
CA HIS A 322 -22.74 -32.29 -26.80
C HIS A 322 -23.14 -33.33 -25.74
N LEU A 323 -24.09 -32.99 -24.87
CA LEU A 323 -24.69 -33.86 -23.87
C LEU A 323 -26.20 -33.77 -23.98
N THR A 324 -26.87 -34.91 -23.89
CA THR A 324 -28.33 -34.96 -23.72
C THR A 324 -28.71 -34.57 -22.29
N ASP A 325 -29.97 -34.18 -22.08
CA ASP A 325 -30.48 -33.76 -20.76
C ASP A 325 -30.28 -34.85 -19.69
N GLU A 326 -30.46 -36.12 -20.06
CA GLU A 326 -30.28 -37.26 -19.16
C GLU A 326 -28.80 -37.48 -18.79
N GLU A 327 -27.88 -37.29 -19.74
CA GLU A 327 -26.43 -37.44 -19.51
C GLU A 327 -25.89 -36.30 -18.65
N PHE A 328 -26.41 -35.08 -18.84
CA PHE A 328 -26.06 -33.92 -18.02
C PHE A 328 -26.50 -34.12 -16.56
N GLU A 329 -27.76 -34.49 -16.32
CA GLU A 329 -28.27 -34.71 -14.96
C GLU A 329 -27.60 -35.91 -14.27
N GLN A 330 -27.26 -36.98 -15.01
CA GLN A 330 -26.51 -38.11 -14.46
C GLN A 330 -25.06 -37.73 -14.10
N ALA A 331 -24.39 -36.93 -14.92
CA ALA A 331 -23.02 -36.46 -14.66
C ALA A 331 -22.97 -35.46 -13.49
N LYS A 332 -23.94 -34.55 -13.42
CA LYS A 332 -24.13 -33.62 -12.30
C LYS A 332 -24.42 -34.36 -10.99
N ALA A 333 -25.31 -35.35 -11.01
CA ALA A 333 -25.59 -36.18 -9.83
C ALA A 333 -24.36 -37.00 -9.37
N ARG A 334 -23.55 -37.52 -10.30
CA ARG A 334 -22.29 -38.21 -9.97
C ARG A 334 -21.22 -37.28 -9.40
N LEU A 335 -21.19 -36.02 -9.82
CA LEU A 335 -20.28 -35.01 -9.26
C LEU A 335 -20.71 -34.57 -7.86
N LEU A 336 -22.00 -34.35 -7.66
CA LEU A 336 -22.57 -33.97 -6.37
C LEU A 336 -22.59 -35.13 -5.36
N GLY A 337 -22.65 -36.38 -5.83
CA GLY A 337 -22.59 -37.58 -4.98
C GLY A 337 -21.18 -37.99 -4.50
N LYS A 338 -20.14 -37.21 -4.82
CA LYS A 338 -18.76 -37.40 -4.32
C LYS A 338 -18.45 -36.58 -3.05
N ILE A 339 -19.46 -35.97 -2.46
CA ILE A 339 -19.46 -35.32 -1.13
C ILE A 339 -19.55 -36.39 -0.05
#